data_AF-K6GL49-F1
#
_entry.id   AF-K6GL49-F1
#
_cell.length_a   1.000
_cell.length_b   1.000
_cell.length_c   1.000
_cell.angle_alpha   90.00
_cell.angle_beta   90.00
_cell.angle_gamma   90.00
#
_symmetry.space_group_name_H-M   'P 1'
#
loop_
_entity.id
_entity.type
_entity.pdbx_description
1 polymer ?
#
loop_
_entity_poly.entity_id
_entity_poly.type
_entity_poly.pdbx_seq_one_letter_code
_entity_poly.pdbx_strand_id
1 'polypeptide(L)'
;MHPTSAQILQKHKLFSKLSGQVVWNLAEEAGAGERQLDAFMDFFEAQKARAVALLEALARDPDSWLILEQDDPAAACPACARLAGLAVPANHPELLDYLPPFGLGCRLTGRPGIPDRTQAAAALPPPPIHKLCCDARPLSRLLAELPDAADAS
;
A
#
# COMPACT_ATOMS: atom_id res chain seq x y z
N MET A 1 -18.75 13.29 -15.21
CA MET A 1 -17.37 12.95 -15.61
C MET A 1 -16.80 12.09 -14.51
N HIS A 2 -16.39 10.84 -14.80
CA HIS A 2 -15.78 9.98 -13.78
C HIS A 2 -14.33 10.42 -13.55
N PRO A 3 -13.84 10.42 -12.30
CA PRO A 3 -12.47 10.78 -12.00
C PRO A 3 -11.50 9.78 -12.65
N THR A 4 -10.34 10.27 -13.10
CA THR A 4 -9.28 9.40 -13.64
C THR A 4 -8.53 8.68 -12.52
N SER A 5 -7.84 7.59 -12.83
CA SER A 5 -7.01 6.86 -11.87
C SER A 5 -5.96 7.77 -11.20
N ALA A 6 -5.40 8.73 -11.95
CA ALA A 6 -4.47 9.72 -11.40
C ALA A 6 -5.14 10.65 -10.38
N GLN A 7 -6.37 11.11 -10.65
CA GLN A 7 -7.15 11.93 -9.70
C GLN A 7 -7.55 11.14 -8.45
N ILE A 8 -7.81 9.84 -8.59
CA ILE A 8 -8.10 8.95 -7.45
C ILE A 8 -6.86 8.76 -6.59
N LEU A 9 -5.70 8.48 -7.19
CA LEU A 9 -4.43 8.29 -6.48
C LEU A 9 -3.97 9.53 -5.71
N GLN A 10 -4.34 10.74 -6.12
CA GLN A 10 -4.03 11.95 -5.36
C GLN A 10 -4.65 11.97 -3.96
N LYS A 11 -5.69 11.16 -3.70
CA LYS A 11 -6.25 10.97 -2.35
C LYS A 11 -5.38 10.09 -1.46
N HIS A 12 -4.49 9.30 -2.04
CA HIS A 12 -3.64 8.38 -1.31
C HIS A 12 -2.38 9.10 -0.79
N LYS A 13 -2.14 9.08 0.54
CA LYS A 13 -1.06 9.84 1.18
C LYS A 13 0.36 9.49 0.70
N LEU A 14 0.61 8.23 0.35
CA LEU A 14 1.88 7.81 -0.29
C LEU A 14 1.96 8.27 -1.75
N PHE A 15 1.07 7.75 -2.62
CA PHE A 15 1.15 7.97 -4.06
C PHE A 15 0.94 9.41 -4.52
N SER A 16 0.26 10.25 -3.74
CA SER A 16 0.19 11.70 -4.01
C SER A 16 1.56 12.38 -4.00
N LYS A 17 2.58 11.77 -3.39
CA LYS A 17 3.94 12.31 -3.28
C LYS A 17 4.95 11.64 -4.21
N LEU A 18 4.58 10.53 -4.87
CA LEU A 18 5.49 9.70 -5.65
C LEU A 18 5.14 9.76 -7.13
N SER A 19 6.06 10.31 -7.93
CA SER A 19 6.04 10.17 -9.38
C SER A 19 6.90 8.99 -9.82
N GLY A 20 6.69 8.50 -11.04
CA GLY A 20 7.54 7.45 -11.62
C GLY A 20 9.02 7.83 -11.63
N GLN A 21 9.35 9.09 -11.94
CA GLN A 21 10.72 9.60 -11.91
C GLN A 21 11.33 9.59 -10.49
N VAL A 22 10.55 9.98 -9.48
CA VAL A 22 11.02 9.96 -8.08
C VAL A 22 11.34 8.54 -7.64
N VAL A 23 10.46 7.58 -7.96
CA VAL A 23 10.65 6.18 -7.60
C VAL A 23 11.83 5.56 -8.37
N TRP A 24 11.97 5.87 -9.66
CA TRP A 24 13.12 5.47 -10.48
C TRP A 24 14.44 5.93 -9.86
N ASN A 25 14.59 7.24 -9.63
CA ASN A 25 15.81 7.83 -9.07
C ASN A 25 16.14 7.22 -7.70
N LEU A 26 15.13 6.99 -6.88
CA LEU A 26 15.31 6.41 -5.55
C LEU A 26 15.93 5.00 -5.63
N ALA A 27 15.50 4.17 -6.57
CA ALA A 27 16.06 2.84 -6.76
C ALA A 27 17.45 2.88 -7.41
N GLU A 28 17.66 3.77 -8.38
CA GLU A 28 18.95 3.96 -9.04
C GLU A 28 20.02 4.42 -8.04
N GLU A 29 19.70 5.41 -7.19
CA GLU A 29 20.57 5.90 -6.11
C GLU A 29 20.83 4.83 -5.03
N ALA A 30 19.90 3.89 -4.86
CA ALA A 30 20.08 2.73 -3.98
C ALA A 30 20.95 1.62 -4.60
N GLY A 31 21.43 1.80 -5.83
CA GLY A 31 22.30 0.88 -6.54
C GLY A 31 21.57 -0.20 -7.33
N ALA A 32 20.28 -0.02 -7.64
CA ALA A 32 19.54 -0.95 -8.49
C ALA A 32 20.16 -0.99 -9.90
N GLY A 33 20.46 -2.20 -10.38
CA GLY A 33 20.77 -2.40 -11.79
C GLY A 33 19.53 -2.24 -12.67
N GLU A 34 19.72 -2.15 -13.99
CA GLU A 34 18.64 -1.98 -14.99
C GLU A 34 17.46 -2.93 -14.78
N ARG A 35 17.73 -4.22 -14.54
CA ARG A 35 16.68 -5.23 -14.32
C ARG A 35 15.92 -5.05 -13.01
N GLN A 36 16.61 -4.67 -11.94
CA GLN A 36 15.98 -4.39 -10.66
C GLN A 36 15.13 -3.13 -10.74
N LEU A 37 15.57 -2.13 -11.54
CA LEU A 37 14.78 -0.93 -11.83
C LEU A 37 13.48 -1.30 -12.53
N ASP A 38 13.53 -2.09 -13.60
CA ASP A 38 12.33 -2.53 -14.32
C ASP A 38 11.36 -3.29 -13.40
N ALA A 39 11.85 -4.30 -12.67
CA ALA A 39 11.04 -5.07 -11.72
C ALA A 39 10.45 -4.19 -10.60
N PHE A 40 11.18 -3.17 -10.17
CA PHE A 40 10.71 -2.23 -9.15
C PHE A 40 9.65 -1.28 -9.68
N MET A 41 9.79 -0.83 -10.92
CA MET A 41 8.77 -0.01 -11.58
C MET A 41 7.48 -0.81 -11.79
N ASP A 42 7.56 -2.06 -12.24
CA ASP A 42 6.39 -2.95 -12.35
C ASP A 42 5.72 -3.16 -10.99
N PHE A 43 6.51 -3.41 -9.95
CA PHE A 43 6.01 -3.49 -8.58
C PHE A 43 5.27 -2.20 -8.17
N PHE A 44 5.85 -1.04 -8.44
CA PHE A 44 5.27 0.26 -8.12
C PHE A 44 3.95 0.51 -8.87
N GLU A 45 3.89 0.23 -10.16
CA GLU A 45 2.67 0.35 -10.97
C GLU A 45 1.56 -0.59 -10.47
N ALA A 46 1.91 -1.83 -10.13
CA ALA A 46 0.96 -2.79 -9.55
C ALA A 46 0.37 -2.29 -8.21
N GLN A 47 1.19 -1.67 -7.36
CA GLN A 47 0.72 -1.08 -6.10
C GLN A 47 -0.23 0.10 -6.33
N LYS A 48 0.06 0.97 -7.30
CA LYS A 48 -0.84 2.06 -7.69
C LYS A 48 -2.18 1.52 -8.20
N ALA A 49 -2.15 0.53 -9.08
CA ALA A 49 -3.37 -0.09 -9.62
C ALA A 49 -4.24 -0.69 -8.51
N ARG A 50 -3.64 -1.39 -7.53
CA ARG A 50 -4.35 -1.91 -6.36
C ARG A 50 -4.98 -0.80 -5.51
N ALA A 51 -4.25 0.28 -5.26
CA ALA A 51 -4.77 1.41 -4.47
C ALA A 51 -5.93 2.14 -5.17
N VAL A 52 -5.87 2.30 -6.50
CA VAL A 52 -6.99 2.82 -7.31
C VAL A 52 -8.20 1.92 -7.16
N ALA A 53 -8.05 0.62 -7.41
CA ALA A 53 -9.16 -0.33 -7.35
C ALA A 53 -9.82 -0.36 -5.96
N LEU A 54 -9.02 -0.29 -4.89
CA LEU A 54 -9.51 -0.22 -3.51
C LEU A 54 -10.29 1.07 -3.25
N LEU A 55 -9.74 2.22 -3.63
CA LEU A 55 -10.42 3.52 -3.49
C LEU A 55 -11.73 3.59 -4.27
N GLU A 56 -11.75 3.06 -5.49
CA GLU A 56 -12.96 2.98 -6.32
C GLU A 56 -14.02 2.07 -5.70
N ALA A 57 -13.62 0.93 -5.14
CA ALA A 57 -14.54 0.02 -4.48
C ALA A 57 -15.17 0.65 -3.23
N LEU A 58 -14.35 1.27 -2.37
CA LEU A 58 -14.82 1.96 -1.17
C LEU A 58 -15.72 3.17 -1.49
N ALA A 59 -15.43 3.89 -2.58
CA ALA A 59 -16.27 5.01 -3.01
C ALA A 59 -17.61 4.57 -3.61
N ARG A 60 -17.69 3.35 -4.15
CA ARG A 60 -18.91 2.80 -4.76
C ARG A 60 -19.92 2.33 -3.71
N ASP A 61 -19.44 1.86 -2.56
CA ASP A 61 -20.25 1.34 -1.47
C ASP A 61 -19.88 2.00 -0.14
N PRO A 62 -20.55 3.11 0.23
CA PRO A 62 -20.27 3.83 1.47
C PRO A 62 -20.57 3.04 2.77
N ASP A 63 -21.38 1.98 2.67
CA ASP A 63 -21.72 1.10 3.81
C ASP A 63 -20.71 -0.05 3.96
N SER A 64 -19.77 -0.18 3.00
CA SER A 64 -18.65 -1.12 3.08
C SER A 64 -17.57 -0.66 4.07
N TRP A 65 -16.59 -1.53 4.28
CA TRP A 65 -15.47 -1.31 5.17
C TRP A 65 -14.16 -1.61 4.45
N LEU A 66 -13.13 -0.83 4.76
CA LEU A 66 -11.75 -1.19 4.49
C LEU A 66 -11.30 -2.21 5.53
N ILE A 67 -11.03 -3.43 5.11
CA ILE A 67 -10.45 -4.48 5.95
C ILE A 67 -8.96 -4.55 5.63
N LEU A 68 -8.13 -4.39 6.65
CA LEU A 68 -6.68 -4.44 6.54
C LEU A 68 -6.19 -5.87 6.70
N GLU A 69 -5.51 -6.37 5.67
CA GLU A 69 -5.04 -7.75 5.60
C GLU A 69 -3.52 -7.80 5.51
N GLN A 70 -2.94 -8.90 5.98
CA GLN A 70 -1.50 -9.07 6.06
C GLN A 70 -1.11 -10.45 5.54
N ASP A 71 -0.33 -10.47 4.45
CA ASP A 71 0.03 -11.71 3.77
C ASP A 71 1.12 -12.49 4.53
N ASP A 72 2.03 -11.81 5.23
CA ASP A 72 3.13 -12.41 6.00
C ASP A 72 3.32 -11.70 7.36
N PRO A 73 2.80 -12.28 8.45
CA PRO A 73 2.97 -11.71 9.78
C PRO A 73 4.39 -11.69 10.32
N ALA A 74 5.26 -12.59 9.89
CA ALA A 74 6.64 -12.64 10.38
C ALA A 74 7.50 -11.52 9.80
N ALA A 75 7.14 -10.99 8.62
CA ALA A 75 7.84 -9.90 7.94
C ALA A 75 7.18 -8.52 8.11
N ALA A 76 6.12 -8.42 8.92
CA ALA A 76 5.39 -7.18 9.12
C ALA A 76 6.17 -6.17 9.97
N CYS A 77 6.14 -4.89 9.59
CA CYS A 77 6.61 -3.83 10.47
C CYS A 77 5.65 -3.65 11.67
N PRO A 78 6.09 -3.05 12.79
CA PRO A 78 5.24 -2.86 13.96
C PRO A 78 3.92 -2.12 13.67
N ALA A 79 3.92 -1.21 12.70
CA ALA A 79 2.71 -0.52 12.27
C ALA A 79 1.75 -1.44 11.52
N CYS A 80 2.24 -2.28 10.59
CA CYS A 80 1.41 -3.26 9.89
C CYS A 80 0.84 -4.30 10.87
N ALA A 81 1.68 -4.84 11.74
CA ALA A 81 1.27 -5.85 12.73
C ALA A 81 0.17 -5.34 13.67
N ARG A 82 0.23 -4.06 14.07
CA ARG A 82 -0.80 -3.43 14.90
C ARG A 82 -2.14 -3.24 14.19
N LEU A 83 -2.13 -3.09 12.87
CA LEU A 83 -3.31 -2.76 12.06
C LEU A 83 -3.89 -3.98 11.34
N ALA A 84 -3.18 -5.10 11.31
CA ALA A 84 -3.66 -6.34 10.71
C ALA A 84 -4.99 -6.78 11.33
N GLY A 85 -5.99 -7.01 10.48
CA GLY A 85 -7.35 -7.36 10.88
C GLY A 85 -8.22 -6.17 11.30
N LEU A 86 -7.72 -4.94 11.31
CA LEU A 86 -8.55 -3.77 11.59
C LEU A 86 -9.54 -3.54 10.43
N ALA A 87 -10.79 -3.25 10.78
CA ALA A 87 -11.78 -2.75 9.83
C ALA A 87 -12.08 -1.26 10.08
N VAL A 88 -12.06 -0.47 9.00
CA VAL A 88 -12.36 0.96 9.02
C VAL A 88 -13.59 1.22 8.14
N PRO A 89 -14.65 1.88 8.65
CA PRO A 89 -15.82 2.20 7.84
C PRO A 89 -15.43 3.03 6.60
N ALA A 90 -16.00 2.73 5.43
CA ALA A 90 -15.71 3.49 4.20
C ALA A 90 -16.16 4.96 4.30
N ASN A 91 -17.12 5.26 5.17
CA ASN A 91 -17.59 6.62 5.45
C ASN A 91 -16.83 7.30 6.61
N HIS A 92 -15.81 6.66 7.19
CA HIS A 92 -15.06 7.23 8.30
C HIS A 92 -14.28 8.48 7.85
N PRO A 93 -14.32 9.61 8.59
CA PRO A 93 -13.64 10.85 8.19
C PRO A 93 -12.14 10.69 7.93
N GLU A 94 -11.50 9.78 8.67
CA GLU A 94 -10.06 9.50 8.57
C GLU A 94 -9.75 8.28 7.68
N LEU A 95 -10.68 7.74 6.89
CA LEU A 95 -10.45 6.53 6.08
C LEU A 95 -9.14 6.58 5.28
N LEU A 96 -8.85 7.72 4.66
CA LEU A 96 -7.67 7.90 3.81
C LEU A 96 -6.34 7.74 4.58
N ASP A 97 -6.38 7.89 5.91
CA ASP A 97 -5.21 7.75 6.78
C ASP A 97 -4.88 6.28 7.07
N TYR A 98 -5.84 5.40 6.85
CA TYR A 98 -5.69 3.95 7.01
C TYR A 98 -5.49 3.23 5.67
N LEU A 99 -5.38 3.94 4.55
CA LEU A 99 -5.17 3.31 3.24
C LEU A 99 -3.73 2.78 3.10
N PRO A 100 -3.57 1.46 2.88
CA PRO A 100 -2.29 0.87 2.53
C PRO A 100 -1.99 1.04 1.02
N PRO A 101 -0.71 1.02 0.64
CA PRO A 101 0.46 0.84 1.50
C PRO A 101 0.88 2.13 2.23
N PHE A 102 1.38 2.00 3.46
CA PHE A 102 1.91 3.12 4.25
C PHE A 102 3.34 3.53 3.86
N GLY A 103 3.97 2.75 2.99
CA GLY A 103 5.29 3.01 2.42
C GLY A 103 5.67 1.89 1.46
N LEU A 104 6.63 2.15 0.57
CA LEU A 104 7.11 1.15 -0.38
C LEU A 104 7.64 -0.09 0.37
N GLY A 105 7.17 -1.27 -0.01
CA GLY A 105 7.53 -2.52 0.66
C GLY A 105 6.66 -2.91 1.86
N CYS A 106 5.60 -2.16 2.18
CA CYS A 106 4.62 -2.61 3.19
C CYS A 106 3.99 -3.94 2.78
N ARG A 107 3.78 -4.82 3.77
CA ARG A 107 3.13 -6.14 3.62
C ARG A 107 1.65 -6.11 4.00
N LEU A 108 1.15 -4.95 4.46
CA LEU A 108 -0.27 -4.75 4.71
C LEU A 108 -0.96 -4.34 3.40
N THR A 109 -2.07 -5.00 3.11
CA THR A 109 -2.97 -4.72 2.00
C THR A 109 -4.33 -4.35 2.54
N GLY A 110 -5.24 -3.96 1.64
CA GLY A 110 -6.61 -3.60 2.00
C GLY A 110 -7.59 -4.16 1.00
N ARG A 111 -8.76 -4.56 1.48
CA ARG A 111 -9.89 -4.93 0.63
C ARG A 111 -11.20 -4.32 1.15
N PRO A 112 -12.17 -4.06 0.26
CA PRO A 112 -13.53 -3.75 0.69
C PRO A 112 -14.18 -5.02 1.30
N GLY A 113 -15.10 -4.83 2.23
CA GLY A 113 -15.94 -5.92 2.73
C GLY A 113 -16.80 -5.54 3.92
N ILE A 114 -17.33 -6.56 4.59
CA ILE A 114 -18.07 -6.44 5.84
C ILE A 114 -17.20 -7.08 6.94
N PRO A 115 -16.93 -6.38 8.05
CA PRO A 115 -16.09 -6.91 9.11
C PRO A 115 -16.80 -8.02 9.87
N ASP A 116 -16.02 -8.98 10.37
CA ASP A 116 -16.51 -9.86 11.42
C ASP A 116 -16.61 -9.10 12.77
N ARG A 117 -17.25 -9.74 13.77
CA ARG A 117 -17.42 -9.13 15.11
C ARG A 117 -16.11 -8.81 15.83
N THR A 118 -14.99 -9.41 15.42
CA THR A 118 -13.68 -9.21 16.05
C THR A 118 -12.84 -8.11 15.37
N GLN A 119 -13.17 -7.76 14.13
CA GLN A 119 -12.47 -6.75 13.33
C GLN A 119 -13.01 -5.33 13.54
N ALA A 120 -14.27 -5.19 13.95
CA ALA A 120 -14.89 -3.90 14.25
C ALA A 120 -14.43 -3.39 15.62
N ALA A 121 -13.39 -2.56 15.63
CA ALA A 121 -12.90 -1.92 16.85
C ALA A 121 -13.87 -0.81 17.31
N ALA A 122 -14.12 -0.72 18.62
CA ALA A 122 -14.93 0.36 19.20
C ALA A 122 -14.26 1.75 19.03
N ALA A 123 -12.94 1.77 18.90
CA ALA A 123 -12.15 2.95 18.58
C ALA A 123 -11.00 2.55 17.65
N LEU A 124 -10.75 3.36 16.61
CA LEU A 124 -9.61 3.14 15.72
C LEU A 124 -8.30 3.50 16.43
N PRO A 125 -7.26 2.66 16.35
CA PRO A 125 -5.95 2.99 16.88
C PRO A 125 -5.30 4.05 15.98
N PRO A 126 -4.34 4.88 16.46
CA PRO A 126 -3.77 5.97 15.66
C PRO A 126 -3.30 5.52 14.27
N PRO A 127 -3.58 6.29 13.20
CA PRO A 127 -3.16 5.92 11.87
C PRO A 127 -1.62 5.90 11.80
N PRO A 128 -1.04 5.03 10.97
CA PRO A 128 0.40 4.97 10.80
C PRO A 128 0.88 6.18 10.00
N ILE A 129 2.14 6.54 10.19
CA ILE A 129 2.79 7.59 9.40
C ILE A 129 3.11 7.03 8.03
N HIS A 130 2.63 7.67 6.95
CA HIS A 130 3.07 7.35 5.60
C HIS A 130 4.52 7.79 5.39
N LYS A 131 5.39 6.83 5.11
CA LYS A 131 6.81 7.02 4.83
C LYS A 131 7.11 6.63 3.39
N LEU A 132 8.27 7.05 2.88
CA LEU A 132 8.70 6.65 1.54
C LEU A 132 8.89 5.13 1.44
N CYS A 133 9.58 4.53 2.40
CA CYS A 133 9.84 3.09 2.49
C CYS A 133 9.39 2.51 3.83
N CYS A 134 9.04 1.23 3.83
CA CYS A 134 8.70 0.46 5.01
C CYS A 134 9.93 0.20 5.88
N ASP A 135 9.80 0.34 7.21
CA ASP A 135 10.92 0.10 8.14
C ASP A 135 11.37 -1.38 8.17
N ALA A 136 10.44 -2.33 8.00
CA ALA A 136 10.76 -3.76 7.99
C ALA A 136 11.28 -4.27 6.64
N ARG A 137 11.04 -3.49 5.58
CA ARG A 137 11.45 -3.81 4.20
C ARG A 137 11.99 -2.53 3.54
N PRO A 138 13.17 -2.05 4.00
CA PRO A 138 13.80 -0.87 3.42
C PRO A 138 14.09 -1.10 1.93
N LEU A 139 14.32 -0.01 1.19
CA LEU A 139 14.43 -0.08 -0.27
C LEU A 139 15.47 -1.08 -0.76
N SER A 140 16.67 -1.11 -0.17
CA SER A 140 17.72 -2.08 -0.55
C SER A 140 17.26 -3.53 -0.42
N ARG A 141 16.52 -3.84 0.65
CA ARG A 141 15.92 -5.17 0.85
C ARG A 141 14.77 -5.43 -0.12
N LEU A 142 13.92 -4.44 -0.37
CA LEU A 142 12.84 -4.55 -1.36
C LEU A 142 13.41 -4.87 -2.74
N LEU A 143 14.43 -4.13 -3.19
CA LEU A 143 15.09 -4.33 -4.47
C LEU A 143 15.76 -5.71 -4.57
N ALA A 144 16.39 -6.20 -3.50
CA ALA A 144 17.02 -7.52 -3.48
C ALA A 144 16.02 -8.69 -3.50
N GLU A 145 14.79 -8.46 -3.07
CA GLU A 145 13.72 -9.47 -3.05
C GLU A 145 12.84 -9.45 -4.32
N LEU A 146 12.98 -8.42 -5.16
CA LEU A 146 12.33 -8.42 -6.46
C LEU A 146 13.06 -9.42 -7.36
N PRO A 147 12.31 -10.24 -8.13
CA PRO A 147 12.93 -11.28 -8.92
C PRO A 147 13.97 -10.69 -9.88
N ASP A 148 15.20 -11.20 -9.79
CA ASP A 148 16.07 -11.20 -10.95
C ASP A 148 15.42 -12.13 -11.98
N ALA A 149 15.32 -11.71 -13.24
CA ALA A 149 14.71 -12.51 -14.31
C ALA A 149 15.41 -13.87 -14.61
N ALA A 150 16.35 -14.32 -13.76
CA ALA A 150 17.05 -15.59 -13.89
C ALA A 150 16.21 -16.82 -13.49
N ASP A 151 15.11 -16.67 -12.75
CA ASP A 151 14.26 -17.78 -12.31
C ASP A 151 13.03 -18.04 -13.21
N ALA A 152 13.03 -17.47 -14.42
CA ALA A 152 12.10 -17.85 -15.49
C ALA A 152 12.89 -18.50 -16.64
N SER A 153 13.42 -19.71 -16.38
CA SER A 153 13.90 -20.63 -17.43
C SER A 153 12.96 -21.82 -17.55
#